data_AF-R8W6G3-F1
#
_entry.id   AF-R8W6G3-F1
#
_cell.length_a   1.000
_cell.length_b   1.000
_cell.length_c   1.000
_cell.angle_alpha   90.00
_cell.angle_beta   90.00
_cell.angle_gamma   90.00
#
_symmetry.space_group_name_H-M   'P 1'
#
loop_
_entity.id
_entity.type
_entity.pdbx_description
1 polymer ?
#
loop_
_entity_poly.entity_id
_entity_poly.type
_entity_poly.pdbx_seq_one_letter_code
_entity_poly.pdbx_strand_id
1 'polypeptide(L)'
;MTAFETVYFWPGPTESFREVYRTLRPGGIFLIVNESDGEDPHASKWLSVIDGMRIFDGDQLARFLTEAGFSEIIINRNAKKHWLCVLAMRENSSLLENEEPSGIS
;
A
#
# COMPACT_ATOMS: atom_id res chain seq x y z
N MET A 1 -9.23 0.15 -5.50
CA MET A 1 -9.15 -1.26 -5.07
C MET A 1 -9.03 -1.29 -3.56
N THR A 2 -9.57 -2.31 -2.91
CA THR A 2 -9.47 -2.49 -1.45
C THR A 2 -8.92 -3.86 -1.12
N ALA A 3 -8.11 -3.97 -0.07
CA ALA A 3 -7.57 -5.22 0.45
C ALA A 3 -7.69 -5.22 1.98
N PHE A 4 -8.54 -6.10 2.51
CA PHE A 4 -8.79 -6.26 3.94
C PHE A 4 -8.19 -7.58 4.41
N GLU A 5 -7.31 -7.54 5.41
CA GLU A 5 -6.69 -8.70 6.07
C GLU A 5 -6.05 -9.74 5.12
N THR A 6 -5.66 -9.34 3.91
CA THR A 6 -5.23 -10.28 2.86
C THR A 6 -3.79 -10.08 2.39
N VAL A 7 -3.26 -8.85 2.46
CA VAL A 7 -1.91 -8.55 1.95
C VAL A 7 -0.80 -9.31 2.68
N TYR A 8 -1.09 -9.83 3.88
CA TYR A 8 -0.17 -10.71 4.63
C TYR A 8 0.28 -11.94 3.84
N PHE A 9 -0.54 -12.38 2.89
CA PHE A 9 -0.36 -13.62 2.13
C PHE A 9 0.12 -13.38 0.70
N TRP A 10 0.26 -12.13 0.28
CA TRP A 10 0.56 -11.80 -1.12
C TRP A 10 2.03 -12.05 -1.44
N PRO A 11 2.36 -12.84 -2.48
CA PRO A 11 3.75 -13.18 -2.80
C PRO A 11 4.50 -11.94 -3.32
N GLY A 12 5.67 -11.63 -2.75
CA GLY A 12 6.45 -10.43 -3.14
C GLY A 12 5.62 -9.14 -3.02
N PRO A 13 5.60 -8.46 -1.85
CA PRO A 13 4.69 -7.34 -1.62
C PRO A 13 4.82 -6.25 -2.70
N THR A 14 6.04 -5.93 -3.12
CA THR A 14 6.29 -4.96 -4.20
C THR A 14 5.73 -5.44 -5.55
N GLU A 15 5.97 -6.69 -5.95
CA GLU A 15 5.46 -7.26 -7.22
C GLU A 15 3.93 -7.31 -7.24
N SER A 16 3.32 -7.78 -6.15
CA SER A 16 1.87 -7.83 -6.02
C SER A 16 1.25 -6.43 -6.07
N PHE A 17 1.85 -5.45 -5.41
CA PHE A 17 1.38 -4.06 -5.46
C PHE A 17 1.57 -3.44 -6.85
N ARG A 18 2.61 -3.83 -7.61
CA ARG A 18 2.79 -3.38 -9.00
C ARG A 18 1.65 -3.85 -9.92
N GLU A 19 1.12 -5.05 -9.70
CA GLU A 19 -0.07 -5.51 -10.44
C GLU A 19 -1.34 -4.73 -10.03
N VAL A 20 -1.50 -4.41 -8.75
CA VAL A 20 -2.58 -3.51 -8.32
C VAL A 20 -2.45 -2.15 -8.99
N TYR A 21 -1.25 -1.56 -8.98
CA TYR A 21 -0.99 -0.28 -9.63
C TYR A 21 -1.39 -0.33 -11.11
N ARG A 22 -0.91 -1.33 -11.86
CA ARG A 22 -1.18 -1.50 -13.29
C ARG A 22 -2.68 -1.57 -13.62
N THR A 23 -3.48 -2.20 -12.76
CA THR A 23 -4.93 -2.39 -12.97
C THR A 23 -5.79 -1.19 -12.57
N LEU A 24 -5.31 -0.33 -11.65
CA LEU A 24 -6.02 0.87 -11.26
C LEU A 24 -6.09 1.87 -12.43
N ARG A 25 -7.18 2.60 -12.57
CA ARG A 25 -7.21 3.78 -13.45
C ARG A 25 -6.29 4.89 -12.90
N PRO A 26 -5.80 5.82 -13.74
CA PRO A 26 -5.16 7.05 -13.27
C PRO A 26 -6.02 7.78 -12.22
N GLY A 27 -5.39 8.31 -11.17
CA GLY A 27 -6.08 8.88 -10.00
C GLY A 27 -6.80 7.86 -9.11
N GLY A 28 -6.63 6.56 -9.37
CA GLY A 28 -7.23 5.48 -8.58
C GLY A 28 -6.54 5.30 -7.23
N ILE A 29 -7.30 4.80 -6.24
CA ILE A 29 -6.82 4.59 -4.87
C ILE A 29 -6.73 3.10 -4.56
N PHE A 30 -5.65 2.69 -3.90
CA PHE A 30 -5.53 1.42 -3.22
C PHE A 30 -5.62 1.62 -1.71
N LEU A 31 -6.54 0.90 -1.06
CA LEU A 31 -6.74 0.92 0.38
C LEU A 31 -6.41 -0.45 0.97
N ILE A 32 -5.44 -0.49 1.88
CA ILE A 32 -5.08 -1.66 2.67
C ILE A 32 -5.58 -1.44 4.10
N VAL A 33 -6.28 -2.43 4.66
CA VAL A 33 -6.75 -2.42 6.06
C VAL A 33 -6.35 -3.72 6.74
N ASN A 34 -5.66 -3.59 7.86
CA ASN A 34 -5.03 -4.67 8.60
C ASN A 34 -5.32 -4.53 10.11
N GLU A 35 -5.68 -5.62 10.76
CA GLU A 35 -5.85 -5.76 12.21
C GLU A 35 -4.49 -5.96 12.92
N SER A 36 -3.40 -5.82 12.18
CA SER A 36 -2.05 -5.75 12.73
C SER A 36 -1.28 -4.59 12.12
N ASP A 37 -0.54 -3.88 12.96
CA ASP A 37 0.34 -2.77 12.58
C ASP A 37 1.82 -3.17 12.53
N GLY A 38 2.12 -4.47 12.70
CA GLY A 38 3.49 -4.99 12.75
C GLY A 38 4.24 -4.75 14.06
N GLU A 39 3.63 -4.05 15.01
CA GLU A 39 4.29 -3.61 16.25
C GLU A 39 3.76 -4.31 17.50
N ASP A 40 2.76 -5.21 17.36
CA ASP A 40 2.25 -6.02 18.46
C ASP A 40 3.22 -7.18 18.78
N PRO A 41 3.85 -7.21 19.96
CA PRO A 41 4.72 -8.33 20.35
C PRO A 41 3.98 -9.67 20.39
N HIS A 42 2.65 -9.65 20.63
CA HIS A 42 1.82 -10.86 20.65
C HIS A 42 1.50 -11.41 19.26
N ALA A 43 1.68 -10.63 18.19
CA ALA A 43 1.48 -11.06 16.82
C ALA A 43 2.43 -12.19 16.40
N SER A 44 3.59 -12.30 17.06
CA SER A 44 4.56 -13.39 16.89
C SER A 44 3.93 -14.79 17.02
N LYS A 45 2.88 -14.93 17.85
CA LYS A 45 2.14 -16.18 17.99
C LYS A 45 1.51 -16.61 16.67
N TRP A 46 0.90 -15.68 15.94
CA TRP A 46 0.22 -15.97 14.68
C TRP A 46 1.22 -16.30 13.56
N LEU A 47 2.32 -15.56 13.49
CA LEU A 47 3.39 -15.80 12.51
C LEU A 47 3.97 -17.23 12.60
N SER A 48 4.01 -17.81 13.80
CA SER A 48 4.51 -19.18 14.01
C SER A 48 3.50 -20.28 13.66
N VAL A 49 2.21 -19.95 13.54
CA VAL A 49 1.10 -20.91 13.39
C VAL A 49 0.56 -20.91 11.96
N ILE A 50 0.56 -19.77 11.28
CA ILE A 50 -0.02 -19.61 9.96
C ILE A 50 1.10 -19.56 8.92
N ASP A 51 1.25 -20.65 8.17
CA ASP A 51 2.27 -20.76 7.13
C ASP A 51 2.11 -19.67 6.05
N GLY A 52 3.22 -19.11 5.60
CA GLY A 52 3.27 -18.04 4.60
C GLY A 52 2.75 -16.68 5.03
N MET A 53 2.22 -16.52 6.25
CA MET A 53 1.78 -15.22 6.78
C MET A 53 2.99 -14.33 7.06
N ARG A 54 2.96 -13.11 6.54
CA ARG A 54 3.93 -12.05 6.83
C ARG A 54 3.20 -10.81 7.27
N ILE A 55 3.60 -10.23 8.39
CA ILE A 55 3.05 -8.96 8.86
C ILE A 55 4.05 -7.86 8.49
N PHE A 56 3.51 -6.75 8.00
CA PHE A 56 4.29 -5.58 7.61
C PHE A 56 3.87 -4.38 8.45
N ASP A 57 4.85 -3.63 8.92
CA ASP A 57 4.58 -2.33 9.53
C ASP A 57 4.22 -1.28 8.45
N GLY A 58 3.80 -0.10 8.90
CA GLY A 58 3.44 1.00 8.01
C GLY A 58 4.59 1.45 7.09
N ASP A 59 5.82 1.45 7.58
CA ASP A 59 6.99 1.92 6.84
C ASP A 59 7.42 0.92 5.77
N GLN A 60 7.29 -0.38 6.05
CA GLN A 60 7.48 -1.46 5.08
C GLN A 60 6.42 -1.36 3.97
N LEU A 61 5.14 -1.24 4.32
CA LEU A 61 4.08 -1.08 3.32
C LEU A 61 4.30 0.17 2.46
N ALA A 62 4.67 1.30 3.07
CA ALA A 62 4.95 2.51 2.33
C ALA A 62 6.09 2.32 1.33
N ARG A 63 7.20 1.71 1.74
CA ARG A 63 8.32 1.40 0.84
C ARG A 63 7.89 0.53 -0.33
N PHE A 64 7.19 -0.58 -0.09
CA PHE A 64 6.74 -1.46 -1.15
C PHE A 64 5.78 -0.77 -2.13
N LEU A 65 4.88 0.08 -1.62
CA LEU A 65 3.95 0.85 -2.43
C LEU A 65 4.67 1.90 -3.29
N THR A 66 5.67 2.61 -2.73
CA THR A 66 6.51 3.54 -3.48
C THR A 66 7.30 2.82 -4.57
N GLU A 67 7.93 1.69 -4.27
CA GLU A 67 8.67 0.87 -5.25
C GLU A 67 7.76 0.28 -6.34
N ALA A 68 6.48 0.08 -6.04
CA ALA A 68 5.47 -0.36 -6.99
C ALA A 68 4.95 0.76 -7.91
N GLY A 69 5.30 2.03 -7.63
CA GLY A 69 4.96 3.20 -8.44
C GLY A 69 3.78 4.02 -7.92
N PHE A 70 3.23 3.71 -6.75
CA PHE A 70 2.23 4.57 -6.12
C PHE A 70 2.85 5.89 -5.65
N SER A 71 2.10 6.96 -5.80
CA SER A 71 2.37 8.27 -5.21
C SER A 71 1.46 8.48 -4.00
N GLU A 72 1.78 9.50 -3.19
CA GLU A 72 0.99 9.92 -2.02
C GLU A 72 0.49 8.77 -1.14
N ILE A 73 1.32 8.38 -0.18
CA ILE A 73 1.00 7.31 0.77
C ILE A 73 0.58 7.93 2.10
N ILE A 74 -0.64 7.60 2.53
CA ILE A 74 -1.20 8.05 3.81
C ILE A 74 -1.36 6.84 4.71
N ILE A 75 -0.70 6.88 5.87
CA ILE A 75 -0.76 5.83 6.88
C ILE A 75 -1.61 6.34 8.04
N ASN A 76 -2.62 5.57 8.42
CA ASN A 76 -3.41 5.79 9.63
C ASN A 76 -3.32 4.57 10.53
N ARG A 77 -2.79 4.78 11.74
CA ARG A 77 -2.50 3.71 12.70
C ARG A 77 -3.25 3.97 14.01
N ASN A 78 -3.89 2.94 14.54
CA ASN A 78 -4.35 2.92 15.93
C ASN A 78 -3.43 2.03 16.77
N ALA A 79 -2.41 2.63 17.38
CA ALA A 79 -1.42 1.90 18.16
C ALA A 79 -2.00 1.13 19.36
N LYS A 80 -3.14 1.57 19.94
CA LYS A 80 -3.76 0.87 21.08
C LYS A 80 -4.46 -0.42 20.66
N LYS A 81 -4.95 -0.48 19.43
CA LYS A 81 -5.66 -1.63 18.88
C LYS A 81 -4.85 -2.40 17.84
N HIS A 82 -3.64 -1.93 17.55
CA HIS A 82 -2.77 -2.43 16.49
C HIS A 82 -3.42 -2.45 15.10
N TRP A 83 -4.35 -1.52 14.83
CA TRP A 83 -4.96 -1.41 13.51
C TRP A 83 -4.10 -0.53 12.60
N LEU A 84 -3.97 -0.95 11.34
CA LEU A 84 -3.23 -0.25 10.30
C LEU A 84 -4.09 -0.08 9.05
N CYS A 85 -4.14 1.15 8.57
CA CYS A 85 -4.81 1.52 7.34
C CYS A 85 -3.81 2.30 6.47
N VAL A 86 -3.64 1.87 5.22
CA VAL A 86 -2.74 2.53 4.26
C VAL A 86 -3.51 2.85 2.99
N LEU A 87 -3.48 4.12 2.61
CA LEU A 87 -3.99 4.62 1.33
C LEU A 87 -2.80 4.94 0.43
N ALA A 88 -2.89 4.50 -0.82
CA ALA A 88 -1.89 4.79 -1.84
C ALA A 88 -2.59 5.22 -3.14
N MET A 89 -2.10 6.29 -3.76
CA MET A 89 -2.71 6.85 -4.97
C MET A 89 -1.90 6.48 -6.21
N ARG A 90 -2.59 6.10 -7.28
CA ARG A 90 -1.99 6.06 -8.61
C ARG A 90 -2.09 7.47 -9.19
N GLU A 91 -0.96 8.00 -9.67
CA GLU A 91 -0.90 9.33 -10.28
C GLU A 91 -1.97 9.52 -11.35
N ASN A 92 -2.49 10.74 -11.43
CA ASN A 92 -3.41 11.12 -12.48
C ASN A 92 -2.63 11.61 -13.70
N SER A 93 -2.46 10.73 -14.68
CA SER A 93 -1.74 11.05 -15.93
C SER A 93 -2.37 12.20 -16.72
N SER A 94 -3.66 12.52 -16.51
CA SER A 94 -4.29 13.67 -17.18
C SER A 94 -3.82 15.04 -16.65
N LEU A 95 -3.12 15.08 -15.51
CA LEU A 95 -2.55 16.34 -14.98
C LEU A 95 -1.18 16.65 -15.63
N LEU A 96 -0.47 15.62 -16.11
CA LEU A 96 0.83 15.78 -16.75
C LEU A 96 0.72 16.31 -18.19
N GLU A 97 -0.41 16.06 -18.87
CA GLU A 97 -0.67 16.60 -20.23
C GLU A 97 -1.00 18.10 -20.23
N ASN A 98 -1.33 18.70 -19.08
CA ASN A 98 -1.67 20.12 -18.95
C ASN A 98 -0.49 21.02 -18.55
N GLU A 99 0.72 20.45 -18.41
CA GLU A 99 1.95 21.19 -18.09
C GLU A 99 2.92 21.32 -19.29
N GLU A 100 2.46 21.17 -20.54
CA GLU A 100 3.25 21.67 -21.68
C GLU A 100 3.15 23.20 -21.71
N PRO A 101 4.28 23.95 -21.66
CA PRO A 101 4.25 25.39 -21.79
C PRO A 101 3.77 25.74 -23.19
N SER A 102 2.57 26.30 -23.27
CA SER A 102 2.11 27.02 -24.45
C SER A 102 3.04 28.21 -24.69
N GLY A 103 4.07 27.99 -25.49
CA GLY A 103 4.84 29.05 -26.13
C GLY A 103 6.35 28.87 -26.06
N ILE A 104 6.95 28.53 -27.21
CA ILE A 104 8.07 29.28 -27.77
C ILE A 104 7.90 29.35 -29.30
N SER A 105 7.82 30.59 -29.80
CA SER A 105 7.87 31.10 -31.20
C SER A 105 6.72 30.76 -32.14
#